data_AF-A0AA39JIA7-F1
#
_entry.id   AF-A0AA39JIA7-F1
#
_cell.length_a   1.000
_cell.length_b   1.000
_cell.length_c   1.000
_cell.angle_alpha   90.00
_cell.angle_beta   90.00
_cell.angle_gamma   90.00
#
_symmetry.space_group_name_H-M   'P 1'
#
loop_
_entity.id
_entity.type
_entity.pdbx_description
1 polymer ?
#
loop_
_entity_poly.entity_id
_entity_poly.type
_entity_poly.pdbx_seq_one_letter_code
_entity_poly.pdbx_strand_id
1 'polypeptide(L)'
;SIVCTPAHTNSSSIPSQINAIADLVASCSQRLQIRPPPAPLPTFFMDPFMHYSENDGYIETSVPSYMLSMLTSAPYSSPDFRPATTMLLPFYDQHTPPEHPYLRASSAYSALVQLYVRSDQLDMACTRFRRFGNVSPMCISGCDALETVHHVFVSCPVYHSFRQHA
;
A
#
# COMPACT_ATOMS: atom_id res chain seq x y z
N SER A 1 -21.16 13.96 10.49
CA SER A 1 -20.95 14.97 9.44
C SER A 1 -19.69 15.74 9.78
N ILE A 2 -18.79 15.95 8.80
CA ILE A 2 -17.58 16.75 9.00
C ILE A 2 -17.88 18.16 8.49
N VAL A 3 -17.73 19.16 9.35
CA VAL A 3 -17.98 20.56 9.01
C VAL A 3 -16.63 21.23 8.76
N CYS A 4 -16.39 21.61 7.50
CA CYS A 4 -15.17 22.31 7.13
C CYS A 4 -15.33 23.80 7.46
N THR A 5 -14.44 24.33 8.30
CA THR A 5 -14.43 25.74 8.67
C THR A 5 -13.30 26.43 7.93
N PRO A 6 -13.54 27.55 7.22
CA PRO A 6 -12.50 28.24 6.46
C PRO A 6 -11.43 28.85 7.39
N ALA A 7 -10.16 28.56 7.08
CA ALA A 7 -9.00 29.11 7.76
C ALA A 7 -8.75 30.59 7.38
N HIS A 8 -7.99 31.30 8.21
CA HIS A 8 -7.60 32.70 7.99
C HIS A 8 -8.76 33.68 7.78
N THR A 9 -9.85 33.48 8.51
CA THR A 9 -11.00 34.39 8.48
C THR A 9 -10.94 35.37 9.65
N ASN A 10 -11.35 36.63 9.41
CA ASN A 10 -11.53 37.64 10.47
C ASN A 10 -12.87 37.47 11.22
N SER A 11 -13.46 36.28 11.14
CA SER A 11 -14.77 35.98 11.71
C SER A 11 -14.62 35.71 13.22
N SER A 12 -15.47 36.34 14.02
CA SER A 12 -15.52 36.14 15.47
C SER A 12 -16.42 34.97 15.89
N SER A 13 -16.88 34.13 14.95
CA SER A 13 -17.71 32.97 15.25
C SER A 13 -16.93 31.92 16.07
N ILE A 14 -17.63 31.15 16.92
CA ILE A 14 -17.01 30.12 17.77
C ILE A 14 -16.18 29.12 16.95
N PRO A 15 -16.66 28.57 15.81
CA PRO A 15 -15.86 27.67 14.98
C PRO A 15 -14.58 28.33 14.42
N SER A 16 -14.65 29.59 13.99
CA SER A 16 -13.50 30.34 13.46
C SER A 16 -12.44 30.58 14.53
N GLN A 17 -12.85 30.91 15.76
CA GLN A 17 -11.92 31.10 16.89
C GLN A 17 -11.20 29.80 17.26
N ILE A 18 -11.92 28.68 17.30
CA ILE A 18 -11.33 27.36 17.59
C ILE A 18 -10.33 26.98 16.49
N ASN A 19 -10.65 27.22 15.22
CA ASN A 19 -9.73 26.96 14.12
C ASN A 19 -8.45 27.82 14.23
N ALA A 20 -8.58 29.10 14.57
CA ALA A 20 -7.43 29.99 14.76
C ALA A 20 -6.52 29.54 15.92
N ILE A 21 -7.09 29.01 17.01
CA ILE A 21 -6.31 28.44 18.12
C ILE A 21 -5.60 27.16 17.67
N ALA A 22 -6.26 26.28 16.92
CA ALA A 22 -5.64 25.08 16.38
C ALA A 22 -4.46 25.40 15.45
N ASP A 23 -4.62 26.38 14.57
CA ASP A 23 -3.56 26.87 13.67
C ASP A 23 -2.39 27.47 14.45
N LEU A 24 -2.67 28.22 15.52
CA LEU A 24 -1.64 28.77 16.41
C LEU A 24 -0.84 27.66 17.12
N VAL A 25 -1.52 26.66 17.67
CA VAL A 25 -0.87 25.53 18.35
C VAL A 25 -0.02 24.71 17.38
N ALA A 26 -0.53 24.43 16.18
CA ALA A 26 0.22 23.75 15.12
C ALA A 26 1.45 24.55 14.66
N SER A 27 1.34 25.87 14.57
CA SER A 27 2.45 26.75 14.22
C SER A 27 3.49 26.86 15.35
N CYS A 28 3.04 26.85 16.61
CA CYS A 28 3.93 26.90 17.76
C CYS A 28 4.61 25.55 18.04
N SER A 29 4.01 24.41 17.71
CA SER A 29 4.63 23.10 17.91
C SER A 29 5.89 22.90 17.05
N GLN A 30 5.98 23.59 15.91
CA GLN A 30 7.18 23.63 15.05
C GLN A 30 8.31 24.52 15.62
N ARG A 31 8.05 25.33 16.65
CA ARG A 31 9.05 26.23 17.27
C ARG A 31 9.88 25.58 18.37
N LEU A 32 9.63 24.33 18.73
CA LEU A 32 10.53 23.58 19.61
C LEU A 32 11.79 23.22 18.81
N GLN A 33 12.76 24.15 18.76
CA GLN A 33 14.14 23.90 18.34
C GLN A 33 14.86 23.04 19.39
N ILE A 34 14.35 21.85 19.67
CA ILE A 34 15.15 20.85 20.35
C ILE A 34 16.18 20.42 19.32
N ARG A 35 17.42 20.90 19.49
CA ARG A 35 18.54 20.45 18.67
C ARG A 35 18.57 18.93 18.81
N PRO A 36 18.41 18.16 17.72
CA PRO A 36 18.47 16.72 17.82
C PRO A 36 19.83 16.37 18.45
N PRO A 37 19.89 15.39 19.37
CA PRO A 37 21.16 14.93 19.88
C PRO A 37 22.07 14.60 18.68
N PRO A 38 23.37 14.90 18.75
CA PRO A 38 24.27 14.61 17.63
C PRO A 38 24.16 13.13 17.30
N ALA A 39 23.58 12.83 16.14
CA ALA A 39 23.50 11.48 15.66
C ALA A 39 24.94 11.00 15.45
N PRO A 40 25.31 9.81 15.97
CA PRO A 40 26.62 9.26 15.68
C PRO A 40 26.78 9.17 14.17
N LEU A 41 27.94 9.60 13.67
CA LEU A 41 28.28 9.44 12.25
C LEU A 41 28.17 7.95 11.91
N PRO A 42 27.45 7.58 10.84
CA PRO A 42 27.32 6.19 10.45
C PRO A 42 28.72 5.66 10.14
N THR A 43 29.21 4.74 10.98
CA THR A 43 30.46 4.04 10.75
C THR A 43 30.17 2.79 9.93
N PHE A 44 31.01 2.49 8.94
CA PHE A 44 30.96 1.23 8.20
C PHE A 44 31.42 0.01 9.02
N PHE A 45 31.82 0.24 10.28
CA PHE A 45 32.23 -0.81 11.19
C PHE A 45 31.01 -1.30 11.98
N MET A 46 30.82 -2.61 11.97
CA MET A 46 29.79 -3.28 12.76
C MET A 46 30.22 -3.32 14.23
N ASP A 47 29.25 -3.21 15.14
CA ASP A 47 29.49 -3.35 16.58
C ASP A 47 30.11 -4.73 16.87
N PRO A 48 31.20 -4.82 17.66
CA PRO A 48 31.77 -6.10 18.08
C PRO A 48 30.76 -7.06 18.74
N PHE A 49 29.67 -6.54 19.30
CA PHE A 49 28.61 -7.31 19.95
C PHE A 49 27.34 -7.42 19.10
N MET A 50 27.43 -7.13 17.80
CA MET A 50 26.30 -7.24 16.88
C MET A 50 25.75 -8.66 16.88
N HIS A 51 24.44 -8.78 17.02
CA HIS A 51 23.77 -10.07 17.00
C HIS A 51 23.84 -10.71 15.61
N TYR A 52 24.05 -12.02 15.59
CA TYR A 52 24.14 -12.82 14.37
C TYR A 52 23.15 -13.98 14.45
N SER A 53 22.44 -14.22 13.35
CA SER A 53 21.56 -15.37 13.12
C SER A 53 22.09 -16.16 11.92
N GLU A 54 22.06 -17.49 12.00
CA GLU A 54 22.52 -18.34 10.88
C GLU A 54 21.64 -18.19 9.61
N ASN A 55 20.37 -17.79 9.78
CA ASN A 55 19.44 -17.63 8.66
C ASN A 55 19.52 -16.23 8.03
N ASP A 56 19.70 -15.18 8.84
CA ASP A 56 19.58 -13.78 8.39
C ASP A 56 20.92 -13.03 8.39
N GLY A 57 21.98 -13.65 8.90
CA GLY A 57 23.27 -13.01 9.08
C GLY A 57 23.27 -12.01 10.24
N TYR A 58 23.96 -10.89 10.06
CA TYR A 58 24.06 -9.86 11.09
C TYR A 58 22.77 -9.05 11.21
N ILE A 59 22.26 -8.93 12.43
CA ILE A 59 21.01 -8.27 12.75
C ILE A 59 21.29 -6.79 13.03
N GLU A 60 21.04 -5.95 12.02
CA GLU A 60 21.24 -4.50 12.10
C GLU A 60 20.12 -3.74 12.82
N THR A 61 19.05 -4.46 13.20
CA THR A 61 17.88 -3.89 13.87
C THR A 61 17.92 -4.17 15.36
N SER A 62 17.15 -3.40 16.15
CA SER A 62 17.04 -3.66 17.58
C SER A 62 16.48 -5.06 17.83
N VAL A 63 16.99 -5.76 18.87
CA VAL A 63 16.55 -7.13 19.20
C VAL A 63 15.03 -7.26 19.29
N PRO A 64 14.29 -6.35 19.96
CA PRO A 64 12.83 -6.43 20.00
C PRO A 64 12.17 -6.31 18.61
N SER A 65 12.73 -5.47 17.73
CA SER A 65 12.23 -5.31 16.35
C SER A 65 12.48 -6.56 15.51
N TYR A 66 13.66 -7.17 15.65
CA TYR A 66 13.98 -8.43 14.99
C TYR A 66 13.12 -9.59 15.51
N MET A 67 12.91 -9.67 16.83
CA MET A 67 12.00 -10.68 17.40
C MET A 67 10.57 -10.48 16.92
N LEU A 68 10.10 -9.23 16.84
CA LEU A 68 8.78 -8.93 16.30
C LEU A 68 8.68 -9.32 14.82
N SER A 69 9.69 -9.02 14.00
CA SER A 69 9.68 -9.40 12.58
C SER A 69 9.65 -10.92 12.43
N MET A 70 10.46 -11.65 13.20
CA MET A 70 10.47 -13.12 13.25
C MET A 70 9.13 -13.71 13.68
N LEU A 71 8.52 -13.16 14.72
CA LEU A 71 7.20 -13.60 15.20
C LEU A 71 6.09 -13.29 14.20
N THR A 72 6.21 -12.19 13.44
CA THR A 72 5.27 -11.89 12.36
C THR A 72 5.52 -12.77 11.12
N SER A 73 6.76 -13.13 10.78
CA SER A 73 7.07 -13.97 9.62
C SER A 73 6.71 -15.44 9.81
N ALA A 74 6.73 -15.94 11.05
CA ALA A 74 6.36 -17.30 11.39
C ALA A 74 4.95 -17.73 10.92
N PRO A 75 3.88 -16.93 11.12
CA PRO A 75 2.58 -17.21 10.50
C PRO A 75 2.63 -17.04 8.98
N TYR A 76 3.30 -16.02 8.41
CA TYR A 76 3.36 -15.83 6.94
C TYR A 76 4.02 -16.99 6.17
N SER A 77 4.84 -17.81 6.83
CA SER A 77 5.51 -18.96 6.22
C SER A 77 4.71 -20.26 6.35
N SER A 78 3.57 -20.25 7.06
CA SER A 78 2.63 -21.36 7.06
C SER A 78 1.85 -21.39 5.74
N PRO A 79 1.78 -22.53 5.03
CA PRO A 79 0.95 -22.67 3.84
C PRO A 79 -0.55 -22.48 4.12
N ASP A 80 -0.96 -22.58 5.39
CA ASP A 80 -2.34 -22.34 5.84
C ASP A 80 -2.63 -20.87 6.13
N PHE A 81 -1.58 -20.05 6.27
CA PHE A 81 -1.75 -18.63 6.55
C PHE A 81 -2.12 -17.88 5.26
N ARG A 82 -3.42 -17.63 5.14
CA ARG A 82 -3.97 -16.73 4.12
C ARG A 82 -4.18 -15.38 4.79
N PRO A 83 -3.29 -14.38 4.59
CA PRO A 83 -3.59 -13.03 5.05
C PRO A 83 -4.94 -12.61 4.46
N ALA A 84 -5.70 -11.80 5.20
CA ALA A 84 -6.91 -11.18 4.69
C ALA A 84 -6.54 -10.41 3.41
N THR A 85 -6.82 -11.03 2.27
CA THR A 85 -6.29 -10.67 0.94
C THR A 85 -7.22 -9.71 0.22
N THR A 86 -8.38 -9.44 0.83
CA THR A 86 -9.29 -8.35 0.54
C THR A 86 -9.26 -7.41 1.74
N MET A 87 -9.34 -6.10 1.49
CA MET A 87 -9.68 -5.15 2.56
C MET A 87 -10.91 -5.69 3.31
N LEU A 88 -10.96 -5.55 4.64
CA LEU A 88 -12.18 -5.88 5.36
C LEU A 88 -13.31 -5.01 4.79
N LEU A 89 -14.52 -5.58 4.65
CA LEU A 89 -15.72 -4.88 4.17
C LEU A 89 -15.90 -3.43 4.70
N PRO A 90 -15.54 -3.12 5.97
CA PRO A 90 -15.60 -1.76 6.51
C PRO A 90 -14.66 -0.73 5.83
N PHE A 91 -13.61 -1.18 5.16
CA PHE A 91 -12.66 -0.32 4.44
C PHE A 91 -13.03 -0.12 2.97
N TYR A 92 -14.01 -0.86 2.44
CA TYR A 92 -14.57 -0.58 1.12
C TYR A 92 -15.49 0.65 1.20
N ASP A 93 -15.64 1.31 0.06
CA ASP A 93 -16.67 2.33 -0.11
C ASP A 93 -18.04 1.71 0.19
N GLN A 94 -18.76 2.27 1.17
CA GLN A 94 -20.08 1.81 1.59
C GLN A 94 -21.22 2.44 0.78
N HIS A 95 -20.90 3.31 -0.19
CA HIS A 95 -21.90 3.85 -1.09
C HIS A 95 -22.46 2.75 -1.99
N THR A 96 -23.78 2.81 -2.22
CA THR A 96 -24.47 1.92 -3.16
C THR A 96 -23.80 2.01 -4.53
N PRO A 97 -23.49 0.87 -5.18
CA PRO A 97 -22.92 0.87 -6.53
C PRO A 97 -23.79 1.73 -7.46
N PRO A 98 -23.20 2.62 -8.28
CA PRO A 98 -23.97 3.40 -9.25
C PRO A 98 -24.77 2.48 -10.18
N GLU A 99 -25.99 2.88 -10.57
CA GLU A 99 -26.86 2.10 -11.49
C GLU A 99 -26.17 1.70 -12.80
N HIS A 100 -25.15 2.44 -13.20
CA HIS A 100 -24.37 2.17 -14.41
C HIS A 100 -22.87 2.17 -14.05
N PRO A 101 -22.29 1.01 -13.67
CA PRO A 101 -20.88 0.92 -13.29
C PRO A 101 -19.93 1.29 -14.45
N TYR A 102 -20.43 1.33 -15.69
CA TYR A 102 -19.64 1.38 -16.91
C TYR A 102 -19.92 2.61 -17.80
N LEU A 103 -20.71 3.59 -17.35
CA LEU A 103 -20.87 4.86 -18.07
C LEU A 103 -19.88 5.93 -17.58
N ARG A 104 -18.61 5.56 -17.39
CA ARG A 104 -17.55 6.55 -17.18
C ARG A 104 -16.71 6.68 -18.44
N ALA A 105 -16.23 7.90 -18.68
CA ALA A 105 -15.21 8.19 -19.68
C ALA A 105 -14.07 7.17 -19.57
N SER A 106 -13.51 6.76 -20.72
CA SER A 106 -12.41 5.78 -20.83
C SER A 106 -11.25 6.05 -19.87
N SER A 107 -11.01 7.32 -19.52
CA SER A 107 -10.01 7.76 -18.55
C SER A 107 -10.24 7.30 -17.11
N ALA A 108 -11.49 7.18 -16.66
CA ALA A 108 -11.79 6.72 -15.31
C ALA A 108 -11.66 5.20 -15.18
N TYR A 109 -11.97 4.46 -16.25
CA TYR A 109 -11.75 3.02 -16.30
C TYR A 109 -10.25 2.70 -16.28
N SER A 110 -9.45 3.41 -17.06
CA SER A 110 -7.99 3.21 -17.05
C SER A 110 -7.37 3.58 -15.71
N ALA A 111 -7.84 4.64 -15.04
CA ALA A 111 -7.39 5.00 -13.69
C ALA A 111 -7.70 3.89 -12.65
N LEU A 112 -8.88 3.27 -12.72
CA LEU A 112 -9.25 2.15 -11.84
C LEU A 112 -8.37 0.92 -12.10
N VAL A 113 -8.16 0.55 -13.37
CA VAL A 113 -7.25 -0.56 -13.71
C VAL A 113 -5.84 -0.28 -13.19
N GLN A 114 -5.33 0.94 -13.35
CA GLN A 114 -4.02 1.32 -12.83
C GLN A 114 -3.94 1.25 -11.30
N LEU A 115 -5.01 1.63 -10.58
CA LEU A 115 -5.08 1.50 -9.13
C LEU A 115 -5.06 0.03 -8.69
N TYR A 116 -5.83 -0.85 -9.35
CA TYR A 116 -5.84 -2.28 -9.05
C TYR A 116 -4.53 -2.97 -9.40
N VAL A 117 -3.86 -2.54 -10.48
CA VAL A 117 -2.51 -3.01 -10.84
C VAL A 117 -1.50 -2.61 -9.77
N ARG A 118 -1.49 -1.34 -9.34
CA ARG A 118 -0.54 -0.85 -8.33
C ARG A 118 -0.73 -1.46 -6.95
N SER A 119 -1.96 -1.90 -6.64
CA SER A 119 -2.28 -2.57 -5.39
C SER A 119 -2.15 -4.09 -5.44
N ASP A 120 -1.70 -4.68 -6.57
CA ASP A 120 -1.67 -6.14 -6.83
C ASP A 120 -3.05 -6.81 -6.59
N GLN A 121 -4.12 -6.03 -6.79
CA GLN A 121 -5.49 -6.45 -6.58
C GLN A 121 -6.20 -6.86 -7.87
N LEU A 122 -5.59 -6.59 -9.03
CA LEU A 122 -6.16 -6.99 -10.32
C LEU A 122 -6.31 -8.51 -10.37
N ASP A 123 -7.53 -8.96 -10.68
CA ASP A 123 -7.90 -10.37 -10.65
C ASP A 123 -7.38 -11.10 -11.89
N MET A 124 -6.18 -11.70 -11.77
CA MET A 124 -5.50 -12.48 -12.81
C MET A 124 -5.23 -13.90 -12.33
N ALA A 125 -5.05 -14.88 -13.24
CA ALA A 125 -4.82 -16.28 -12.86
C ALA A 125 -3.63 -16.48 -11.92
N CYS A 126 -2.53 -15.74 -12.08
CA CYS A 126 -1.40 -15.80 -11.14
C CYS A 126 -1.78 -15.32 -9.73
N THR A 127 -2.59 -14.25 -9.62
CA THR A 127 -3.08 -13.76 -8.32
C THR A 127 -4.10 -14.72 -7.70
N ARG A 128 -4.97 -15.34 -8.50
CA ARG A 128 -5.92 -16.36 -8.05
C ARG A 128 -5.20 -17.62 -7.56
N PHE A 129 -4.17 -18.07 -8.27
CA PHE A 129 -3.33 -19.18 -7.82
C PHE A 129 -2.67 -18.87 -6.49
N ARG A 130 -2.05 -17.69 -6.34
CA ARG A 130 -1.46 -17.26 -5.05
C ARG A 130 -2.49 -17.20 -3.92
N ARG A 131 -3.73 -16.78 -4.20
CA ARG A 131 -4.80 -16.61 -3.19
C ARG A 131 -5.47 -17.92 -2.78
N PHE A 132 -5.76 -18.79 -3.75
CA PHE A 132 -6.62 -19.95 -3.54
C PHE A 132 -5.91 -21.29 -3.73
N GLY A 133 -4.83 -21.34 -4.52
CA GLY A 133 -4.07 -22.55 -4.85
C GLY A 133 -4.82 -23.56 -5.72
N ASN A 134 -6.06 -23.29 -6.09
CA ASN A 134 -6.95 -24.22 -6.80
C ASN A 134 -7.08 -23.93 -8.31
N VAL A 135 -6.44 -22.88 -8.81
CA VAL A 135 -6.49 -22.47 -10.23
C VAL A 135 -5.06 -22.45 -10.78
N SER A 136 -4.85 -22.91 -12.01
CA SER A 136 -3.55 -22.80 -12.67
C SER A 136 -3.09 -21.33 -12.78
N PRO A 137 -1.82 -21.00 -12.53
CA PRO A 137 -1.31 -19.63 -12.68
C PRO A 137 -1.02 -19.25 -14.14
N MET A 138 -1.21 -20.18 -15.07
CA MET A 138 -0.99 -19.97 -16.49
C MET A 138 -2.00 -18.98 -17.06
N CYS A 139 -1.59 -18.28 -18.11
CA CYS A 139 -2.44 -17.37 -18.86
C CYS A 139 -3.75 -18.04 -19.32
N ILE A 140 -4.90 -17.51 -18.89
CA ILE A 140 -6.23 -17.95 -19.34
C ILE A 140 -6.40 -17.85 -20.85
N SER A 141 -5.60 -17.01 -21.50
CA SER A 141 -5.63 -16.80 -22.95
C SER A 141 -4.81 -17.85 -23.72
N GLY A 142 -4.31 -18.89 -23.02
CA GLY A 142 -3.61 -20.03 -23.64
C GLY A 142 -2.13 -19.79 -23.93
N CYS A 143 -1.51 -18.78 -23.31
CA CYS A 143 -0.08 -18.53 -23.47
C CYS A 143 0.73 -19.44 -22.54
N ASP A 144 1.91 -19.88 -23.01
CA ASP A 144 2.88 -20.62 -22.20
C ASP A 144 3.68 -19.67 -21.29
N ALA A 145 2.97 -18.90 -20.49
CA ALA A 145 3.52 -17.95 -19.53
C ALA A 145 2.54 -17.74 -18.37
N LEU A 146 3.08 -17.32 -17.23
CA LEU A 146 2.29 -16.95 -16.06
C LEU A 146 1.45 -15.70 -16.34
N GLU A 147 0.20 -15.71 -15.89
CA GLU A 147 -0.71 -14.57 -16.04
C GLU A 147 -0.40 -13.45 -15.05
N THR A 148 0.68 -12.74 -15.31
CA THR A 148 1.07 -11.54 -14.55
C THR A 148 0.55 -10.28 -15.23
N VAL A 149 0.48 -9.16 -14.49
CA VAL A 149 0.17 -7.83 -15.05
C VAL A 149 1.05 -7.57 -16.28
N HIS A 150 2.35 -7.80 -16.13
CA HIS A 150 3.31 -7.57 -17.21
C HIS A 150 3.02 -8.46 -18.41
N HIS A 151 2.72 -9.74 -18.19
CA HIS A 151 2.33 -10.64 -19.28
C HIS A 151 1.08 -10.14 -20.00
N VAL A 152 -0.02 -9.86 -19.29
CA VAL A 152 -1.30 -9.46 -19.91
C VAL A 152 -1.15 -8.15 -20.69
N PHE A 153 -0.55 -7.12 -20.08
CA PHE A 153 -0.51 -5.79 -20.69
C PHE A 153 0.65 -5.58 -21.67
N VAL A 154 1.78 -6.28 -21.53
CA VAL A 154 2.99 -6.01 -22.35
C VAL A 154 3.27 -7.13 -23.35
N SER A 155 3.20 -8.39 -22.90
CA SER A 155 3.77 -9.51 -23.67
C SER A 155 2.74 -10.44 -24.31
N CYS A 156 1.49 -10.44 -23.84
CA CYS A 156 0.50 -11.42 -24.26
C CYS A 156 0.10 -11.19 -25.73
N PRO A 157 0.26 -12.19 -26.62
CA PRO A 157 -0.05 -12.07 -28.04
C PRO A 157 -1.52 -11.80 -28.31
N VAL A 158 -2.43 -12.32 -27.48
CA VAL A 158 -3.89 -12.12 -27.64
C VAL A 158 -4.27 -10.65 -27.50
N TYR A 159 -3.58 -9.91 -26.61
CA TYR A 159 -3.84 -8.49 -26.39
C TYR A 159 -2.96 -7.57 -27.25
N HIS A 160 -2.21 -8.12 -28.20
CA HIS A 160 -1.30 -7.34 -29.03
C HIS A 160 -2.03 -6.32 -29.92
N SER A 161 -3.15 -6.69 -30.53
CA SER A 161 -3.97 -5.79 -31.35
C SER A 161 -4.48 -4.59 -30.56
N PHE A 162 -4.88 -4.79 -29.30
CA PHE A 162 -5.34 -3.72 -28.42
C PHE A 162 -4.23 -2.72 -28.06
N ARG A 163 -2.97 -3.15 -28.02
CA ARG A 163 -1.82 -2.25 -27.81
C ARG A 163 -1.51 -1.38 -29.03
N GLN A 164 -1.75 -1.90 -30.23
CA GLN A 164 -1.48 -1.16 -31.46
C GLN A 164 -2.49 -0.02 -31.71
N HIS A 165 -3.64 -0.06 -31.05
CA HIS A 165 -4.72 0.93 -31.16
C HIS A 165 -4.85 1.84 -29.93
N ALA A 166 -3.96 1.72 -28.94
CA ALA A 166 -3.91 2.54 -27.73
C ALA A 166 -3.01 3.77 -27.93
#